data_AF-A0A839FRV2-F1
#
_entry.id   AF-A0A839FRV2-F1
#
_cell.length_a   1.000
_cell.length_b   1.000
_cell.length_c   1.000
_cell.angle_alpha   90.00
_cell.angle_beta   90.00
_cell.angle_gamma   90.00
#
_symmetry.space_group_name_H-M   'P 1'
#
loop_
_entity.id
_entity.type
_entity.pdbx_description
1 polymer ?
#
loop_
_entity_poly.entity_id
_entity_poly.type
_entity_poly.pdbx_seq_one_letter_code
_entity_poly.pdbx_strand_id
1 'polypeptide(L)'
;MRSTTLSKTTALSAALLLALTACGDDDNDEAGGGGEEQAAENGDSGDAEAIFDFTAGFHEPVWGPEDEILVEIPSDLLQADDAYREDRVLDAVIVRAAEHPDAQCAVEIEYLYADGVEDELESGDWEEAISWDEITLIADDYADTPVEYRHASALGLTTVSPSDDYDGDQLSDDLQTAVLPVDCAASSGDSSSVVEIQFNRIEWHEEVVAVPEEGDAPDGEEASVDEDYDPYTDGGYTPPRAMLGNFAEADINVDSEGQLHIVRSHINGWQLDANDNWITD
;
A
#
# COMPACT_ATOMS: atom_id res chain seq x y z
N MET A 1 -11.83 -26.46 42.04
CA MET A 1 -12.31 -25.10 42.35
C MET A 1 -12.85 -24.50 41.07
N ARG A 2 -13.90 -23.68 41.17
CA ARG A 2 -14.82 -23.33 40.09
C ARG A 2 -14.15 -22.54 38.97
N SER A 3 -14.50 -22.93 37.75
CA SER A 3 -14.31 -22.21 36.49
C SER A 3 -15.20 -20.96 36.45
N THR A 4 -14.67 -19.86 35.94
CA THR A 4 -15.42 -18.66 35.53
C THR A 4 -14.88 -18.23 34.18
N THR A 5 -15.60 -18.58 33.12
CA THR A 5 -15.51 -18.00 31.79
C THR A 5 -16.24 -16.66 31.78
N LEU A 6 -15.58 -15.60 31.34
CA LEU A 6 -16.20 -14.32 31.03
C LEU A 6 -16.21 -14.17 29.51
N SER A 7 -17.38 -14.38 28.90
CA SER A 7 -17.65 -14.05 27.51
C SER A 7 -18.00 -12.56 27.47
N LYS A 8 -17.22 -11.75 26.73
CA LYS A 8 -17.65 -10.41 26.30
C LYS A 8 -17.97 -10.50 24.82
N THR A 9 -19.25 -10.47 24.53
CA THR A 9 -19.80 -10.23 23.20
C THR A 9 -19.78 -8.73 22.94
N THR A 10 -18.90 -8.27 22.05
CA THR A 10 -18.98 -6.95 21.43
C THR A 10 -20.01 -7.02 20.30
N ALA A 11 -20.98 -6.11 20.34
CA ALA A 11 -22.04 -6.00 19.37
C ALA A 11 -21.55 -5.16 18.18
N LEU A 12 -21.51 -5.77 16.99
CA LEU A 12 -21.39 -5.06 15.71
C LEU A 12 -22.66 -4.25 15.48
N SER A 13 -22.53 -2.92 15.43
CA SER A 13 -23.58 -2.00 15.04
C SER A 13 -23.59 -1.88 13.52
N ALA A 14 -24.55 -2.55 12.88
CA ALA A 14 -24.95 -2.28 11.50
C ALA A 14 -26.11 -1.28 11.49
N ALA A 15 -25.92 -0.11 10.88
CA ALA A 15 -26.99 0.81 10.48
C ALA A 15 -26.49 1.61 9.25
N LEU A 16 -27.02 1.35 8.03
CA LEU A 16 -28.15 2.05 7.38
C LEU A 16 -27.88 3.57 7.20
N LEU A 17 -27.96 4.22 6.04
CA LEU A 17 -28.99 4.17 4.99
C LEU A 17 -28.60 5.00 3.76
N LEU A 18 -29.01 4.51 2.58
CA LEU A 18 -29.09 5.21 1.30
C LEU A 18 -29.81 6.58 1.39
N ALA A 19 -29.20 7.61 0.83
CA ALA A 19 -29.87 8.86 0.46
C ALA A 19 -29.89 9.01 -1.07
N LEU A 20 -30.91 8.43 -1.71
CA LEU A 20 -31.38 8.82 -3.04
C LEU A 20 -32.29 10.04 -2.87
N THR A 21 -31.84 11.23 -3.24
CA THR A 21 -32.72 12.39 -3.38
C THR A 21 -33.11 12.57 -4.84
N ALA A 22 -34.40 12.35 -5.08
CA ALA A 22 -35.08 12.52 -6.35
C ALA A 22 -35.26 14.00 -6.69
N CYS A 23 -35.16 14.32 -8.00
CA CYS A 23 -35.65 15.55 -8.60
C CYS A 23 -37.16 15.71 -8.34
N GLY A 24 -37.54 16.84 -7.74
CA GLY A 24 -38.91 17.32 -7.66
C GLY A 24 -38.95 18.80 -8.02
N ASP A 25 -39.41 19.07 -9.25
CA ASP A 25 -39.96 20.36 -9.70
C ASP A 25 -41.21 20.69 -8.85
N ASP A 26 -41.23 21.84 -8.17
CA ASP A 26 -42.48 22.46 -7.74
C ASP A 26 -42.29 23.98 -7.59
N ASP A 27 -42.91 24.71 -8.52
CA ASP A 27 -43.13 26.15 -8.49
C ASP A 27 -44.10 26.51 -7.35
N ASN A 28 -43.69 27.37 -6.41
CA ASN A 28 -44.65 28.18 -5.67
C ASN A 28 -44.01 29.43 -5.02
N ASP A 29 -44.40 30.59 -5.53
CA ASP A 29 -44.28 31.88 -4.87
C ASP A 29 -45.24 31.94 -3.66
N GLU A 30 -44.80 32.46 -2.51
CA GLU A 30 -45.48 33.55 -1.78
C GLU A 30 -44.73 33.92 -0.49
N ALA A 31 -44.81 35.20 -0.18
CA ALA A 31 -44.07 35.93 0.84
C ALA A 31 -44.50 35.66 2.29
N GLY A 32 -43.57 35.75 3.24
CA GLY A 32 -43.95 35.95 4.65
C GLY A 32 -42.89 35.65 5.70
N GLY A 33 -42.07 36.65 6.02
CA GLY A 33 -41.79 37.08 7.41
C GLY A 33 -41.26 36.09 8.46
N GLY A 34 -40.03 36.37 8.89
CA GLY A 34 -39.73 36.60 10.31
C GLY A 34 -39.36 35.37 11.16
N GLY A 35 -38.10 35.33 11.59
CA GLY A 35 -37.64 34.47 12.68
C GLY A 35 -36.21 33.99 12.47
N GLU A 36 -35.24 34.85 12.79
CA GLU A 36 -33.85 34.41 13.02
C GLU A 36 -33.82 33.56 14.30
N GLU A 37 -34.10 32.26 14.16
CA GLU A 37 -33.64 31.27 15.13
C GLU A 37 -32.26 30.80 14.67
N GLN A 38 -31.22 31.44 15.23
CA GLN A 38 -29.86 30.90 15.20
C GLN A 38 -29.86 29.61 16.03
N ALA A 39 -30.11 28.49 15.35
CA ALA A 39 -29.72 27.18 15.85
C ALA A 39 -28.19 27.20 15.99
N ALA A 40 -27.71 27.02 17.21
CA ALA A 40 -26.33 26.67 17.43
C ALA A 40 -26.11 25.31 16.75
N GLU A 41 -25.49 25.33 15.58
CA GLU A 41 -24.79 24.17 15.04
C GLU A 41 -23.77 23.79 16.11
N ASN A 42 -24.10 22.75 16.88
CA ASN A 42 -23.09 21.99 17.58
C ASN A 42 -22.18 21.48 16.48
N GLY A 43 -21.02 22.13 16.33
CA GLY A 43 -19.96 21.68 15.46
C GLY A 43 -19.70 20.23 15.82
N ASP A 44 -20.13 19.37 14.90
CA ASP A 44 -19.62 18.03 14.76
C ASP A 44 -18.11 18.23 14.63
N SER A 45 -17.40 18.06 15.74
CA SER A 45 -15.97 17.82 15.71
C SER A 45 -15.83 16.43 15.09
N GLY A 46 -16.17 16.34 13.79
CA GLY A 46 -15.84 15.20 12.99
C GLY A 46 -14.35 15.04 13.15
N ASP A 47 -13.97 13.90 13.70
CA ASP A 47 -12.58 13.49 13.85
C ASP A 47 -11.92 13.74 12.50
N ALA A 48 -11.15 14.83 12.43
CA ALA A 48 -10.53 15.26 11.19
C ALA A 48 -9.37 14.30 10.99
N GLU A 49 -9.56 13.34 10.11
CA GLU A 49 -8.54 12.40 9.67
C GLU A 49 -7.29 13.19 9.26
N ALA A 50 -6.16 12.86 9.87
CA ALA A 50 -4.91 13.56 9.63
C ALA A 50 -4.27 12.99 8.34
N ILE A 51 -4.20 13.81 7.29
CA ILE A 51 -3.73 13.37 5.98
C ILE A 51 -2.26 13.76 5.80
N PHE A 52 -1.44 12.79 5.42
CA PHE A 52 -0.07 12.97 4.98
C PHE A 52 0.05 12.68 3.48
N ASP A 53 0.46 13.69 2.72
CA ASP A 53 0.52 13.64 1.25
C ASP A 53 1.96 13.74 0.70
N PHE A 54 2.99 13.36 1.46
CA PHE A 54 4.42 13.47 1.05
C PHE A 54 4.94 14.89 0.74
N THR A 55 4.11 15.88 0.38
CA THR A 55 4.54 17.27 0.18
C THR A 55 5.00 17.87 1.52
N ALA A 56 4.29 17.52 2.60
CA ALA A 56 4.64 17.91 3.96
C ALA A 56 6.04 17.44 4.37
N GLY A 57 6.45 16.22 3.97
CA GLY A 57 7.74 15.62 4.31
C GLY A 57 8.96 16.35 3.71
N PHE A 58 8.76 17.15 2.66
CA PHE A 58 9.84 18.01 2.11
C PHE A 58 10.11 19.26 2.96
N HIS A 59 9.11 19.72 3.73
CA HIS A 59 9.22 20.93 4.53
C HIS A 59 9.55 20.63 5.99
N GLU A 60 9.06 19.51 6.51
CA GLU A 60 9.22 19.13 7.91
C GLU A 60 9.88 17.74 8.01
N PRO A 61 10.97 17.61 8.79
CA PRO A 61 11.67 16.33 8.92
C PRO A 61 10.90 15.29 9.75
N VAL A 62 9.90 15.73 10.52
CA VAL A 62 9.02 14.87 11.33
C VAL A 62 7.62 15.47 11.30
N TRP A 63 6.61 14.65 11.04
CA TRP A 63 5.20 15.04 10.99
C TRP A 63 4.38 14.25 12.03
N GLY A 64 3.42 14.89 12.71
CA GLY A 64 2.70 14.35 13.87
C GLY A 64 2.89 15.20 15.15
N PRO A 65 2.38 14.78 16.33
CA PRO A 65 1.72 13.50 16.65
C PRO A 65 0.26 13.40 16.18
N GLU A 66 -0.18 12.22 15.77
CA GLU A 66 -1.59 11.91 15.47
C GLU A 66 -2.00 10.52 16.00
N ASP A 67 -3.29 10.30 16.24
CA ASP A 67 -3.84 8.99 16.63
C ASP A 67 -4.04 8.06 15.42
N GLU A 68 -4.33 8.66 14.26
CA GLU A 68 -4.59 8.02 12.97
C GLU A 68 -4.01 8.88 11.85
N ILE A 69 -3.36 8.25 10.87
CA ILE A 69 -2.77 8.93 9.72
C ILE A 69 -3.25 8.26 8.43
N LEU A 70 -3.85 9.04 7.53
CA LEU A 70 -4.06 8.65 6.15
C LEU A 70 -2.84 9.05 5.33
N VAL A 71 -2.12 8.06 4.82
CA VAL A 71 -0.95 8.24 3.95
C VAL A 71 -1.40 8.05 2.50
N GLU A 72 -1.28 9.09 1.68
CA GLU A 72 -1.70 9.05 0.28
C GLU A 72 -0.65 9.67 -0.65
N ILE A 73 -0.62 9.23 -1.91
CA ILE A 73 0.19 9.86 -2.95
C ILE A 73 -0.53 11.11 -3.47
N PRO A 74 0.16 12.27 -3.57
CA PRO A 74 -0.45 13.49 -4.09
C PRO A 74 -1.17 13.32 -5.41
N SER A 75 -2.39 13.83 -5.48
CA SER A 75 -3.17 13.83 -6.72
C SER A 75 -2.46 14.56 -7.88
N ASP A 76 -1.66 15.59 -7.60
CA ASP A 76 -0.86 16.29 -8.62
C ASP A 76 0.27 15.41 -9.16
N LEU A 77 0.86 14.56 -8.31
CA LEU A 77 1.88 13.59 -8.72
C LEU A 77 1.25 12.42 -9.49
N LEU A 78 0.09 11.93 -9.07
CA LEU A 78 -0.70 10.93 -9.82
C LEU A 78 -1.08 11.43 -11.22
N GLN A 79 -1.25 12.73 -11.41
CA GLN A 79 -1.49 13.33 -12.73
C GLN A 79 -0.21 13.50 -13.55
N ALA A 80 0.96 13.57 -12.91
CA ALA A 80 2.25 13.77 -13.56
C ALA A 80 2.91 12.45 -13.99
N ASP A 81 2.65 11.34 -13.28
CA ASP A 81 3.17 10.00 -13.57
C ASP A 81 2.04 9.06 -14.02
N ASP A 82 1.78 9.03 -15.33
CA ASP A 82 0.74 8.16 -15.92
C ASP A 82 1.03 6.67 -15.65
N ALA A 83 2.31 6.27 -15.64
CA ALA A 83 2.70 4.88 -15.43
C ALA A 83 2.41 4.43 -14.00
N TYR A 84 2.81 5.22 -12.99
CA TYR A 84 2.42 4.94 -11.61
C TYR A 84 0.90 4.91 -11.44
N ARG A 85 0.18 5.87 -12.03
CA ARG A 85 -1.28 5.89 -11.93
C ARG A 85 -1.92 4.63 -12.51
N GLU A 86 -1.43 4.11 -13.61
CA GLU A 86 -2.02 2.92 -14.25
C GLU A 86 -1.62 1.61 -13.54
N ASP A 87 -0.42 1.55 -12.99
CA ASP A 87 0.17 0.31 -12.46
C ASP A 87 0.36 0.30 -10.93
N ARG A 88 -0.20 1.26 -10.17
CA ARG A 88 -0.09 1.29 -8.71
C ARG A 88 -0.86 0.16 -8.04
N VAL A 89 -0.31 -0.34 -6.93
CA VAL A 89 -0.95 -1.38 -6.10
C VAL A 89 -1.89 -0.77 -5.06
N LEU A 90 -1.50 0.35 -4.46
CA LEU A 90 -2.21 1.03 -3.38
C LEU A 90 -2.65 2.42 -3.82
N ASP A 91 -3.85 2.82 -3.42
CA ASP A 91 -4.34 4.19 -3.46
C ASP A 91 -3.88 4.98 -2.24
N ALA A 92 -4.02 4.36 -1.06
CA ALA A 92 -3.69 4.96 0.22
C ALA A 92 -3.49 3.90 1.30
N VAL A 93 -3.01 4.32 2.46
CA VAL A 93 -2.84 3.48 3.64
C VAL A 93 -3.29 4.25 4.88
N ILE A 94 -4.14 3.65 5.71
CA ILE A 94 -4.52 4.22 7.00
C ILE A 94 -3.70 3.54 8.09
N VAL A 95 -3.10 4.34 8.97
CA VAL A 95 -2.19 3.88 10.01
C VAL A 95 -2.73 4.32 11.36
N ARG A 96 -2.84 3.39 12.29
CA ARG A 96 -3.40 3.62 13.63
C ARG A 96 -2.49 3.03 14.70
N ALA A 97 -2.43 3.66 15.87
CA ALA A 97 -1.88 3.00 17.03
C ALA A 97 -2.81 1.86 17.49
N ALA A 98 -2.24 0.69 17.78
CA ALA A 98 -2.98 -0.51 18.14
C ALA A 98 -2.53 -1.09 19.48
N GLU A 99 -3.40 -1.87 20.11
CA GLU A 99 -3.03 -2.71 21.25
C GLU A 99 -2.58 -4.09 20.77
N HIS A 100 -1.44 -4.57 21.27
CA HIS A 100 -0.97 -5.94 21.02
C HIS A 100 -0.71 -6.65 22.35
N PRO A 101 -1.09 -7.93 22.52
CA PRO A 101 -0.97 -8.63 23.81
C PRO A 101 0.48 -8.79 24.30
N ASP A 102 1.42 -8.91 23.37
CA ASP A 102 2.82 -9.23 23.65
C ASP A 102 3.80 -8.07 23.40
N ALA A 103 3.30 -6.89 23.00
CA ALA A 103 4.13 -5.73 22.72
C ALA A 103 3.62 -4.49 23.46
N GLN A 104 4.52 -3.57 23.79
CA GLN A 104 4.13 -2.30 24.42
C GLN A 104 3.49 -1.34 23.42
N CYS A 105 3.98 -1.35 22.18
CA CYS A 105 3.46 -0.58 21.09
C CYS A 105 3.15 -1.51 19.91
N ALA A 106 2.12 -1.15 19.16
CA ALA A 106 1.79 -1.79 17.90
C ALA A 106 1.15 -0.78 16.97
N VAL A 107 1.23 -1.06 15.68
CA VAL A 107 0.64 -0.25 14.62
C VAL A 107 -0.32 -1.13 13.84
N GLU A 108 -1.56 -0.69 13.72
CA GLU A 108 -2.52 -1.26 12.77
C GLU A 108 -2.41 -0.50 11.45
N ILE A 109 -2.38 -1.23 10.36
CA ILE A 109 -2.29 -0.73 9.00
C ILE A 109 -3.45 -1.27 8.22
N GLU A 110 -4.25 -0.39 7.63
CA GLU A 110 -5.34 -0.69 6.72
C GLU A 110 -4.93 -0.27 5.31
N TYR A 111 -4.90 -1.22 4.37
CA TYR A 111 -4.50 -1.01 2.99
C TYR A 111 -5.71 -0.66 2.12
N LEU A 112 -5.63 0.45 1.39
CA LEU A 112 -6.62 0.84 0.41
C LEU A 112 -6.05 0.55 -0.98
N TYR A 113 -6.42 -0.60 -1.54
CA TYR A 113 -5.97 -1.06 -2.85
C TYR A 113 -6.50 -0.18 -3.99
N ALA A 114 -5.71 -0.05 -5.05
CA ALA A 114 -6.16 0.59 -6.27
C ALA A 114 -7.26 -0.23 -6.97
N ASP A 115 -8.13 0.44 -7.71
CA ASP A 115 -9.25 -0.20 -8.43
C ASP A 115 -8.76 -1.37 -9.32
N GLY A 116 -9.37 -2.53 -9.16
CA GLY A 116 -9.04 -3.76 -9.90
C GLY A 116 -7.91 -4.61 -9.30
N VAL A 117 -7.10 -4.09 -8.37
CA VAL A 117 -6.02 -4.87 -7.74
C VAL A 117 -6.58 -6.01 -6.89
N GLU A 118 -7.66 -5.79 -6.13
CA GLU A 118 -8.28 -6.84 -5.31
C GLU A 118 -8.78 -8.01 -6.17
N ASP A 119 -9.42 -7.73 -7.31
CA ASP A 119 -9.91 -8.76 -8.24
C ASP A 119 -8.75 -9.62 -8.79
N GLU A 120 -7.61 -8.99 -9.07
CA GLU A 120 -6.39 -9.65 -9.55
C GLU A 120 -5.67 -10.45 -8.45
N LEU A 121 -5.69 -9.97 -7.20
CA LEU A 121 -5.19 -10.71 -6.04
C LEU A 121 -6.05 -11.95 -5.77
N GLU A 122 -7.38 -11.83 -5.87
CA GLU A 122 -8.30 -12.96 -5.71
C GLU A 122 -8.19 -13.98 -6.86
N SER A 123 -7.89 -13.53 -8.09
CA SER A 123 -7.77 -14.44 -9.24
C SER A 123 -6.50 -15.29 -9.18
N GLY A 124 -5.45 -14.81 -8.51
CA GLY A 124 -4.14 -15.45 -8.45
C GLY A 124 -3.34 -15.32 -9.75
N ASP A 125 -3.82 -14.57 -10.74
CA ASP A 125 -3.12 -14.40 -12.03
C ASP A 125 -1.77 -13.68 -11.83
N TRP A 126 -1.67 -12.83 -10.81
CA TRP A 126 -0.42 -12.18 -10.41
C TRP A 126 0.61 -13.16 -9.86
N GLU A 127 0.21 -14.28 -9.25
CA GLU A 127 1.15 -15.28 -8.74
C GLU A 127 1.93 -15.96 -9.89
N GLU A 128 1.30 -16.09 -11.05
CA GLU A 128 1.95 -16.62 -12.26
C GLU A 128 2.79 -15.55 -12.98
N ALA A 129 2.39 -14.28 -12.91
CA ALA A 129 3.03 -13.16 -13.62
C ALA A 129 4.21 -12.54 -12.85
N ILE A 130 4.14 -12.46 -11.53
CA ILE A 130 5.24 -11.99 -10.67
C ILE A 130 6.26 -13.12 -10.59
N SER A 131 7.40 -12.89 -11.23
CA SER A 131 8.50 -13.85 -11.21
C SER A 131 9.08 -13.91 -9.80
N TRP A 132 8.66 -14.93 -9.04
CA TRP A 132 9.21 -15.18 -7.71
C TRP A 132 10.73 -15.37 -7.74
N ASP A 133 11.33 -15.79 -8.87
CA ASP A 133 12.78 -16.02 -9.02
C ASP A 133 13.65 -14.81 -8.64
N GLU A 134 13.15 -13.57 -8.74
CA GLU A 134 13.89 -12.38 -8.30
C GLU A 134 13.62 -12.02 -6.82
N ILE A 135 12.41 -12.29 -6.33
CA ILE A 135 12.10 -12.35 -4.89
C ILE A 135 12.87 -13.51 -4.20
N THR A 136 13.33 -14.50 -4.97
CA THR A 136 13.97 -15.73 -4.47
C THR A 136 15.36 -15.49 -3.88
N LEU A 137 15.98 -14.33 -4.10
CA LEU A 137 17.17 -13.95 -3.32
C LEU A 137 16.87 -13.75 -1.83
N ILE A 138 15.60 -13.54 -1.48
CA ILE A 138 15.10 -13.56 -0.10
C ILE A 138 14.53 -14.94 0.24
N ALA A 139 13.96 -15.67 -0.73
CA ALA A 139 13.07 -16.81 -0.46
C ALA A 139 13.71 -18.18 -0.11
N ASP A 140 15.04 -18.35 -0.18
CA ASP A 140 15.67 -19.63 0.24
C ASP A 140 15.40 -19.96 1.74
N ASP A 141 15.02 -18.96 2.55
CA ASP A 141 14.59 -19.11 3.95
C ASP A 141 13.05 -19.11 4.14
N TYR A 142 12.27 -18.85 3.08
CA TYR A 142 10.82 -18.58 3.15
C TYR A 142 9.94 -19.70 2.54
N ALA A 143 10.50 -20.87 2.26
CA ALA A 143 9.74 -21.99 1.71
C ALA A 143 8.60 -22.47 2.63
N ASP A 144 8.70 -22.23 3.94
CA ASP A 144 7.71 -22.60 4.96
C ASP A 144 6.74 -21.46 5.33
N THR A 145 6.92 -20.25 4.80
CA THR A 145 6.04 -19.11 5.11
C THR A 145 4.67 -19.28 4.45
N PRO A 146 3.55 -19.01 5.16
CA PRO A 146 2.19 -19.03 4.62
C PRO A 146 2.05 -18.18 3.35
N VAL A 147 1.14 -18.56 2.46
CA VAL A 147 0.94 -17.91 1.14
C VAL A 147 0.52 -16.46 1.32
N GLU A 148 -0.32 -16.20 2.32
CA GLU A 148 -0.84 -14.90 2.70
C GLU A 148 0.30 -13.93 3.05
N TYR A 149 1.34 -14.41 3.73
CA TYR A 149 2.52 -13.62 4.06
C TYR A 149 3.39 -13.34 2.83
N ARG A 150 3.47 -14.30 1.90
CA ARG A 150 4.16 -14.08 0.63
C ARG A 150 3.45 -13.03 -0.19
N HIS A 151 2.12 -12.96 -0.15
CA HIS A 151 1.35 -11.92 -0.85
C HIS A 151 1.62 -10.54 -0.25
N ALA A 152 1.50 -10.40 1.07
CA ALA A 152 1.77 -9.12 1.72
C ALA A 152 3.21 -8.64 1.52
N SER A 153 4.17 -9.57 1.59
CA SER A 153 5.59 -9.29 1.33
C SER A 153 5.87 -9.04 -0.16
N ALA A 154 5.23 -9.78 -1.06
CA ALA A 154 5.38 -9.58 -2.50
C ALA A 154 4.90 -8.21 -2.89
N LEU A 155 3.68 -7.85 -2.48
CA LEU A 155 3.11 -6.51 -2.68
C LEU A 155 3.89 -5.40 -1.96
N GLY A 156 4.93 -5.76 -1.19
CA GLY A 156 5.80 -4.86 -0.44
C GLY A 156 5.03 -3.98 0.54
N LEU A 157 3.86 -4.44 0.99
CA LEU A 157 2.90 -3.60 1.72
C LEU A 157 3.51 -3.05 3.02
N THR A 158 4.36 -3.85 3.67
CA THR A 158 5.19 -3.40 4.79
C THR A 158 6.52 -4.16 4.80
N THR A 159 7.61 -3.46 5.09
CA THR A 159 8.83 -4.11 5.55
C THR A 159 8.95 -3.85 7.05
N VAL A 160 8.31 -4.69 7.86
CA VAL A 160 8.82 -4.83 9.23
C VAL A 160 10.12 -5.57 9.05
N SER A 161 11.27 -4.95 9.39
CA SER A 161 12.48 -5.72 9.63
C SER A 161 12.10 -6.76 10.67
N PRO A 162 11.88 -8.03 10.28
CA PRO A 162 11.28 -8.97 11.20
C PRO A 162 12.26 -9.08 12.35
N SER A 163 11.81 -8.71 13.55
CA SER A 163 12.43 -9.30 14.73
C SER A 163 12.37 -10.81 14.52
N ASP A 164 13.39 -11.55 14.96
CA ASP A 164 13.55 -12.99 14.71
C ASP A 164 12.34 -13.87 15.18
N ASP A 165 11.27 -13.26 15.71
CA ASP A 165 10.10 -13.86 16.35
C ASP A 165 8.76 -13.52 15.64
N TYR A 166 8.75 -13.13 14.36
CA TYR A 166 7.49 -12.86 13.63
C TYR A 166 6.77 -14.16 13.21
N ASP A 167 5.61 -14.44 13.82
CA ASP A 167 4.88 -15.72 13.66
C ASP A 167 3.80 -15.73 12.56
N GLY A 168 3.65 -14.69 11.72
CA GLY A 168 2.71 -14.70 10.59
C GLY A 168 1.23 -14.41 10.93
N ASP A 169 0.82 -14.56 12.18
CA ASP A 169 -0.58 -14.38 12.67
C ASP A 169 -1.08 -12.91 12.69
N GLN A 170 -0.35 -11.98 12.09
CA GLN A 170 -0.57 -10.52 12.22
C GLN A 170 -1.27 -9.88 11.03
N LEU A 171 -1.38 -10.60 9.92
CA LEU A 171 -2.18 -10.20 8.76
C LEU A 171 -3.59 -10.74 8.90
N SER A 172 -4.59 -9.93 8.57
CA SER A 172 -5.96 -10.40 8.45
C SER A 172 -6.12 -11.34 7.25
N ASP A 173 -7.10 -12.23 7.33
CA ASP A 173 -7.41 -13.21 6.26
C ASP A 173 -7.76 -12.53 4.92
N ASP A 174 -8.21 -11.27 4.95
CA ASP A 174 -8.58 -10.48 3.77
C ASP A 174 -7.42 -9.62 3.23
N LEU A 175 -6.24 -9.67 3.84
CA LEU A 175 -5.07 -8.85 3.47
C LEU A 175 -5.33 -7.34 3.47
N GLN A 176 -6.44 -6.87 4.05
CA GLN A 176 -6.78 -5.46 4.12
C GLN A 176 -6.20 -4.82 5.38
N THR A 177 -5.91 -5.61 6.42
CA THR A 177 -5.41 -5.10 7.70
C THR A 177 -4.18 -5.89 8.18
N ALA A 178 -3.24 -5.20 8.81
CA ALA A 178 -2.13 -5.82 9.53
C ALA A 178 -1.93 -5.15 10.88
N VAL A 179 -1.68 -5.92 11.94
CA VAL A 179 -1.31 -5.39 13.26
C VAL A 179 0.11 -5.79 13.60
N LEU A 180 1.02 -4.83 13.58
CA LEU A 180 2.45 -5.03 13.66
C LEU A 180 2.96 -4.60 15.05
N PRO A 181 3.50 -5.51 15.88
CA PRO A 181 4.15 -5.16 17.12
C PRO A 181 5.49 -4.49 16.81
N VAL A 182 5.74 -3.36 17.47
CA VAL A 182 6.98 -2.59 17.30
C VAL A 182 7.50 -2.12 18.65
N ASP A 183 8.79 -1.81 18.71
CA ASP A 183 9.34 -1.13 19.87
C ASP A 183 8.79 0.31 19.92
N CYS A 184 8.43 0.80 21.10
CA CYS A 184 8.01 2.19 21.23
C CYS A 184 9.19 3.12 20.93
N ALA A 185 8.96 4.13 20.09
CA ALA A 185 9.93 5.17 19.79
C ALA A 185 10.33 5.92 21.07
N ALA A 186 11.63 6.18 21.25
CA ALA A 186 12.10 6.98 22.37
C ALA A 186 11.78 8.48 22.21
N SER A 187 11.52 8.92 20.98
CA SER A 187 11.15 10.28 20.60
C SER A 187 10.56 10.31 19.19
N SER A 188 9.85 11.38 18.81
CA SER A 188 9.21 11.51 17.50
C SER A 188 10.16 11.38 16.29
N GLY A 189 11.45 11.70 16.42
CA GLY A 189 12.44 11.52 15.35
C GLY A 189 13.29 10.26 15.48
N ASP A 190 12.88 9.29 16.29
CA ASP A 190 13.58 8.02 16.46
C ASP A 190 13.34 7.13 15.25
N SER A 191 14.40 6.87 14.48
CA SER A 191 14.39 6.02 13.30
C SER A 191 14.82 4.57 13.60
N SER A 192 15.04 4.23 14.87
CA SER A 192 15.47 2.88 15.26
C SER A 192 14.33 1.88 15.42
N SER A 193 13.10 2.39 15.59
CA SER A 193 11.87 1.58 15.58
C SER A 193 10.85 2.27 14.68
N VAL A 194 10.79 1.82 13.43
CA VAL A 194 9.88 2.33 12.41
C VAL A 194 9.17 1.18 11.72
N VAL A 195 7.96 1.43 11.28
CA VAL A 195 7.26 0.64 10.28
C VAL A 195 7.44 1.38 8.95
N GLU A 196 8.03 0.70 7.98
CA GLU A 196 8.16 1.23 6.62
C GLU A 196 6.92 0.83 5.80
N ILE A 197 6.23 1.83 5.27
CA ILE A 197 5.13 1.68 4.33
C ILE A 197 5.66 1.98 2.94
N GLN A 198 5.42 1.08 2.00
CA GLN A 198 5.83 1.26 0.61
C GLN A 198 4.62 1.36 -0.32
N PHE A 199 4.66 2.37 -1.18
CA PHE A 199 3.75 2.49 -2.31
C PHE A 199 4.46 1.93 -3.53
N ASN A 200 4.02 0.76 -3.97
CA ASN A 200 4.63 0.04 -5.09
C ASN A 200 3.83 0.22 -6.38
N ARG A 201 4.51 0.04 -7.50
CA ARG A 201 3.92 -0.10 -8.84
C ARG A 201 4.38 -1.39 -9.49
N ILE A 202 3.54 -1.90 -10.38
CA ILE A 202 3.88 -3.02 -11.24
C ILE A 202 4.70 -2.49 -12.41
N GLU A 203 5.87 -3.06 -12.63
CA GLU A 203 6.71 -2.80 -13.78
C GLU A 203 6.71 -4.03 -14.67
N TRP A 204 6.14 -3.90 -15.86
CA TRP A 204 6.10 -4.97 -16.84
C TRP A 204 7.39 -4.98 -17.67
N HIS A 205 8.20 -6.01 -17.50
CA HIS A 205 9.42 -6.23 -18.26
C HIS A 205 9.19 -7.24 -19.38
N GLU A 206 9.29 -6.77 -20.61
CA GLU A 206 9.42 -7.63 -21.78
C GLU A 206 10.91 -7.89 -22.04
N GLU A 207 11.41 -9.04 -21.57
CA GLU A 207 12.76 -9.47 -21.94
C GLU A 207 12.72 -10.06 -23.35
N VAL A 208 13.08 -9.25 -24.34
CA VAL A 208 13.37 -9.77 -25.68
C VAL A 208 14.70 -10.51 -25.61
N VAL A 209 14.65 -11.82 -25.37
CA VAL A 209 15.82 -12.68 -25.50
C VAL A 209 16.28 -12.59 -26.94
N ALA A 210 17.38 -11.88 -27.18
CA ALA A 210 17.96 -11.75 -28.49
C ALA A 210 18.34 -13.17 -28.95
N VAL A 211 17.58 -13.70 -29.92
CA VAL A 211 17.99 -14.90 -30.63
C VAL A 211 19.38 -14.60 -31.18
N PRO A 212 20.42 -15.40 -30.83
CA PRO A 212 21.77 -15.12 -31.30
C PRO A 212 21.72 -14.99 -32.82
N GLU A 213 22.11 -13.82 -33.35
CA GLU A 213 22.23 -13.64 -34.79
C GLU A 213 23.12 -14.76 -35.33
N GLU A 214 22.73 -15.37 -36.46
CA GLU A 214 23.35 -16.55 -37.09
C GLU A 214 24.81 -16.35 -37.58
N GLY A 215 25.62 -15.55 -36.88
CA GLY A 215 26.89 -15.02 -37.36
C GLY A 215 28.16 -15.75 -36.92
N ASP A 216 28.14 -16.58 -35.88
CA ASP A 216 29.35 -17.23 -35.34
C ASP A 216 29.24 -18.76 -35.26
N ALA A 217 28.50 -19.37 -36.19
CA ALA A 217 28.64 -20.80 -36.42
C ALA A 217 30.06 -21.08 -36.98
N PRO A 218 30.91 -21.86 -36.28
CA PRO A 218 32.26 -22.14 -36.75
C PRO A 218 32.21 -22.78 -38.14
N ASP A 219 32.96 -22.16 -39.06
CA ASP A 219 32.94 -22.36 -40.51
C ASP A 219 32.76 -23.83 -40.93
N GLY A 220 31.60 -24.17 -41.51
CA GLY A 220 31.48 -25.32 -42.40
C GLY A 220 30.28 -26.26 -42.22
N GLU A 221 29.44 -26.08 -41.20
CA GLU A 221 28.14 -26.75 -41.13
C GLU A 221 27.04 -25.72 -41.39
N GLU A 222 26.39 -25.82 -42.55
CA GLU A 222 25.15 -25.08 -42.78
C GLU A 222 24.14 -25.57 -41.74
N ALA A 223 23.84 -24.73 -40.75
CA ALA A 223 22.73 -24.96 -39.86
C ALA A 223 21.48 -25.00 -40.73
N SER A 224 20.91 -26.20 -40.92
CA SER A 224 19.57 -26.30 -41.47
C SER A 224 18.64 -25.67 -40.44
N VAL A 225 18.21 -24.44 -40.73
CA VAL A 225 17.09 -23.82 -40.02
C VAL A 225 15.94 -24.82 -40.12
N ASP A 226 15.55 -25.41 -38.99
CA ASP A 226 14.44 -26.34 -38.95
C ASP A 226 13.19 -25.56 -39.36
N GLU A 227 12.50 -25.98 -40.43
CA GLU A 227 11.29 -25.29 -40.90
C GLU A 227 10.15 -25.35 -39.86
N ASP A 228 10.32 -26.16 -38.82
CA ASP A 228 9.46 -26.28 -37.65
C ASP A 228 9.86 -25.35 -36.48
N TYR A 229 10.88 -24.50 -36.62
CA TYR A 229 11.27 -23.55 -35.56
C TYR A 229 10.17 -22.50 -35.34
N ASP A 230 9.39 -22.69 -34.28
CA ASP A 230 8.43 -21.71 -33.80
C ASP A 230 9.08 -20.85 -32.72
N PRO A 231 9.26 -19.53 -32.92
CA PRO A 231 9.91 -18.67 -31.94
C PRO A 231 9.18 -18.63 -30.58
N TYR A 232 7.90 -18.99 -30.53
CA TYR A 232 7.14 -19.08 -29.28
C TYR A 232 7.40 -20.37 -28.49
N THR A 233 7.83 -21.45 -29.14
CA THR A 233 8.16 -22.72 -28.44
C THR A 233 9.65 -23.06 -28.43
N ASP A 234 10.38 -22.71 -29.48
CA ASP A 234 11.82 -23.00 -29.67
C ASP A 234 12.71 -21.75 -29.54
N GLY A 235 12.13 -20.55 -29.60
CA GLY A 235 12.85 -19.27 -29.52
C GLY A 235 13.07 -18.70 -28.13
N GLY A 236 12.64 -19.41 -27.08
CA GLY A 236 12.82 -18.95 -25.71
C GLY A 236 12.06 -17.66 -25.42
N TYR A 237 10.84 -17.49 -25.97
CA TYR A 237 9.94 -16.43 -25.54
C TYR A 237 9.80 -16.52 -24.03
N THR A 238 10.35 -15.53 -23.34
CA THR A 238 10.17 -15.39 -21.91
C THR A 238 8.87 -14.59 -21.76
N PRO A 239 7.84 -15.14 -21.11
CA PRO A 239 6.61 -14.39 -20.88
C PRO A 239 6.96 -13.06 -20.17
N PRO A 240 6.20 -11.98 -20.43
CA PRO A 240 6.38 -10.72 -19.73
C PRO A 240 6.40 -10.99 -18.24
N ARG A 241 7.38 -10.43 -17.55
CA ARG A 241 7.52 -10.56 -16.10
C ARG A 241 7.06 -9.27 -15.47
N ALA A 242 6.16 -9.38 -14.51
CA ALA A 242 5.87 -8.28 -13.60
C ALA A 242 6.95 -8.24 -12.52
N MET A 243 7.49 -7.05 -12.28
CA MET A 243 8.33 -6.73 -11.13
C MET A 243 7.62 -5.67 -10.31
N LEU A 244 7.89 -5.61 -9.00
CA LEU A 244 7.37 -4.54 -8.17
C LEU A 244 8.46 -3.48 -8.00
N GLY A 245 8.18 -2.29 -8.54
CA GLY A 245 9.00 -1.11 -8.38
C GLY A 245 8.51 -0.30 -7.19
N ASN A 246 9.39 0.02 -6.25
CA ASN A 246 9.06 0.97 -5.20
C ASN A 246 8.92 2.37 -5.79
N PHE A 247 7.78 3.02 -5.55
CA PHE A 247 7.51 4.39 -6.02
C PHE A 247 7.68 5.41 -4.90
N ALA A 248 7.11 5.15 -3.73
CA ALA A 248 7.27 5.98 -2.55
C ALA A 248 7.39 5.14 -1.28
N GLU A 249 7.95 5.73 -0.24
CA GLU A 249 8.14 5.10 1.07
C GLU A 249 7.90 6.11 2.20
N ALA A 250 7.30 5.66 3.29
CA ALA A 250 7.12 6.43 4.52
C ALA A 250 7.50 5.59 5.75
N ASP A 251 8.42 6.11 6.56
CA ASP A 251 8.80 5.53 7.85
C ASP A 251 7.94 6.14 8.94
N ILE A 252 7.19 5.29 9.64
CA ILE A 252 6.29 5.68 10.73
C ILE A 252 6.78 5.08 12.03
N ASN A 253 6.79 5.87 13.10
CA ASN A 253 6.99 5.36 14.44
C ASN A 253 5.77 5.63 15.33
N VAL A 254 5.70 4.90 16.45
CA VAL A 254 4.70 5.08 17.49
C VAL A 254 5.41 5.27 18.82
N ASP A 255 5.05 6.31 19.56
CA ASP A 255 5.66 6.60 20.86
C ASP A 255 4.96 5.87 22.02
N SER A 256 5.51 6.00 23.24
CA SER A 256 4.97 5.34 24.43
C SER A 256 3.58 5.83 24.86
N GLU A 257 3.09 6.94 24.30
CA GLU A 257 1.74 7.46 24.52
C GLU A 257 0.76 6.96 23.45
N GLY A 258 1.24 6.19 22.46
CA GLY A 258 0.44 5.68 21.35
C GLY A 258 0.21 6.72 20.26
N GLN A 259 1.07 7.74 20.15
CA GLN A 259 0.98 8.72 19.07
C GLN A 259 1.88 8.33 17.91
N LEU A 260 1.38 8.49 16.69
CA LEU A 260 2.07 8.20 15.44
C LEU A 260 2.85 9.42 14.96
N HIS A 261 4.03 9.18 14.38
CA HIS A 261 4.83 10.21 13.71
C HIS A 261 5.44 9.65 12.42
N ILE A 262 5.43 10.44 11.35
CA ILE A 262 6.21 10.15 10.14
C ILE A 262 7.59 10.76 10.31
N VAL A 263 8.63 9.93 10.27
CA VAL A 263 10.02 10.35 10.52
C VAL A 263 10.85 10.54 9.26
N ARG A 264 10.43 9.90 8.18
CA ARG A 264 11.04 10.01 6.87
C ARG A 264 9.99 9.67 5.84
N SER A 265 10.06 10.35 4.71
CA SER A 265 9.29 10.00 3.51
C SER A 265 10.14 10.27 2.28
N HIS A 266 9.97 9.46 1.25
CA HIS A 266 10.67 9.62 -0.01
C HIS A 266 9.79 9.21 -1.19
N ILE A 267 10.01 9.84 -2.34
CA ILE A 267 9.41 9.45 -3.62
C ILE A 267 10.54 9.27 -4.63
N ASN A 268 10.65 8.07 -5.19
CA ASN A 268 11.73 7.71 -6.09
C ASN A 268 11.62 8.46 -7.42
N GLY A 269 12.68 9.16 -7.78
CA GLY A 269 12.77 9.89 -9.06
C GLY A 269 11.97 11.19 -9.11
N TRP A 270 11.40 11.65 -7.98
CA TRP A 270 10.61 12.88 -7.90
C TRP A 270 11.10 13.81 -6.79
N GLN A 271 11.02 15.11 -7.02
CA GLN A 271 11.32 16.15 -6.03
C GLN A 271 10.42 17.38 -6.24
N LEU A 272 10.30 18.23 -5.21
CA LEU A 272 9.63 19.53 -5.33
C LEU A 272 10.60 20.62 -5.76
N ASP A 273 10.17 21.45 -6.73
CA ASP A 273 10.86 22.68 -7.09
C ASP A 273 10.61 23.82 -6.08
N ALA A 274 11.23 24.98 -6.29
CA ALA A 274 11.09 26.12 -5.37
C ALA A 274 9.67 26.75 -5.33
N ASN A 275 8.74 26.27 -6.16
CA ASN A 275 7.34 26.69 -6.17
C ASN A 275 6.41 25.51 -5.85
N ASP A 276 6.94 24.46 -5.19
CA ASP A 276 6.21 23.27 -4.76
C ASP A 276 5.57 22.48 -5.93
N ASN A 277 6.19 22.52 -7.12
CA ASN A 277 5.80 21.64 -8.22
C ASN A 277 6.64 20.38 -8.23
N TRP A 278 5.99 19.24 -8.48
CA TRP A 278 6.66 17.97 -8.74
C TRP A 278 7.45 18.02 -10.05
N ILE A 279 8.74 17.69 -9.96
CA ILE A 279 9.65 17.53 -11.09
C ILE A 279 10.39 16.20 -10.94
N THR A 280 10.75 15.59 -12.07
CA THR A 280 11.58 14.38 -12.06
C THR A 280 13.03 14.76 -11.75
N ASP A 281 13.71 13.98 -10.90
CA ASP A 281 15.13 14.15 -10.56
C ASP A 281 16.10 13.82 -11.73
#